data_AF-A0A1F7LN88-F1
#
_entry.id   AF-A0A1F7LN88-F1
#
_cell.length_a   1.000
_cell.length_b   1.000
_cell.length_c   1.000
_cell.angle_alpha   90.00
_cell.angle_beta   90.00
_cell.angle_gamma   90.00
#
_symmetry.space_group_name_H-M   'P 1'
#
loop_
_entity.id
_entity.type
_entity.pdbx_description
1 polymer ?
#
loop_
_entity_poly.entity_id
_entity_poly.type
_entity_poly.pdbx_seq_one_letter_code
_entity_poly.pdbx_strand_id
1 'polypeptide(L)'
;MSGRTTKKASGRKRRARSEDMRREYRFDYSKARPNRFAAMFKGQAKAVVLDPDVASVFESAESVNQLLRSVISAFPAKVKPRRG
;
A
#
# COMPACT_ATOMS: atom_id res chain seq x y z
N MET A 1 -37.45 53.79 -0.51
CA MET A 1 -36.63 53.19 0.58
C MET A 1 -37.60 52.37 1.41
N SER A 2 -37.49 51.06 1.64
CA SER A 2 -36.32 50.24 1.97
C SER A 2 -36.69 48.76 1.73
N GLY A 3 -35.84 48.01 1.02
CA GLY A 3 -36.01 46.57 0.79
C GLY A 3 -35.58 45.77 2.03
N ARG A 4 -36.43 44.84 2.47
CA ARG A 4 -36.16 43.99 3.64
C ARG A 4 -35.19 42.87 3.25
N THR A 5 -33.90 43.04 3.54
CA THR A 5 -32.87 42.01 3.31
C THR A 5 -32.87 40.99 4.44
N THR A 6 -32.99 39.70 4.14
CA THR A 6 -32.78 38.61 5.10
C THR A 6 -31.32 38.14 5.09
N LYS A 7 -30.70 38.11 6.26
CA LYS A 7 -29.29 37.73 6.47
C LYS A 7 -29.15 36.21 6.33
N LYS A 8 -28.44 35.75 5.29
CA LYS A 8 -28.12 34.33 5.09
C LYS A 8 -27.16 33.86 6.18
N ALA A 9 -27.66 33.05 7.11
CA ALA A 9 -26.82 32.40 8.11
C ALA A 9 -25.84 31.45 7.41
N SER A 10 -24.54 31.63 7.65
CA SER A 10 -23.49 30.77 7.13
C SER A 10 -23.73 29.35 7.61
N GLY A 11 -24.17 28.48 6.69
CA GLY A 11 -24.30 27.06 6.97
C GLY A 11 -22.95 26.54 7.44
N ARG A 12 -22.83 26.24 8.73
CA ARG A 12 -21.69 25.50 9.27
C ARG A 12 -21.67 24.20 8.50
N LYS A 13 -20.70 24.04 7.59
CA LYS A 13 -20.48 22.80 6.84
C LYS A 13 -20.31 21.70 7.89
N ARG A 14 -21.39 20.97 8.18
CA ARG A 14 -21.32 19.74 8.97
C ARG A 14 -20.34 18.90 8.18
N ARG A 15 -19.12 18.74 8.70
CA ARG A 15 -18.25 17.65 8.28
C ARG A 15 -19.16 16.44 8.33
N ALA A 16 -19.41 15.80 7.18
CA ALA A 16 -20.14 14.55 7.14
C ALA A 16 -19.51 13.72 8.26
N ARG A 17 -20.32 13.37 9.27
CA ARG A 17 -19.89 12.42 10.29
C ARG A 17 -19.38 11.26 9.45
N SER A 18 -18.08 11.01 9.50
CA SER A 18 -17.57 9.73 9.04
C SER A 18 -18.53 8.69 9.61
N GLU A 19 -19.05 7.82 8.75
CA GLU A 19 -19.76 6.64 9.22
C GLU A 19 -18.74 5.82 9.99
N ASP A 20 -18.55 6.19 11.26
CA ASP A 20 -17.59 5.55 12.14
C ASP A 20 -17.98 4.08 12.20
N MET A 21 -16.98 3.21 12.06
CA MET A 21 -17.20 1.78 12.17
C MET A 21 -17.92 1.47 13.49
N ARG A 22 -18.82 0.47 13.46
CA ARG A 22 -19.55 0.02 14.65
C ARG A 22 -18.57 -0.31 15.76
N ARG A 23 -19.01 -0.14 17.01
CA ARG A 23 -18.15 -0.35 18.20
C ARG A 23 -17.50 -1.74 18.22
N GLU A 24 -18.16 -2.75 17.66
CA GLU A 24 -17.67 -4.13 17.52
C GLU A 24 -16.42 -4.28 16.64
N TYR A 25 -16.14 -3.33 15.74
CA TYR A 25 -14.93 -3.32 14.90
C TYR A 25 -13.74 -2.61 15.56
N ARG A 26 -13.85 -2.23 16.85
CA ARG A 26 -12.71 -1.75 17.64
C ARG A 26 -11.93 -2.95 18.19
N PHE A 27 -11.09 -3.53 17.34
CA PHE A 27 -10.27 -4.68 17.72
C PHE A 27 -9.11 -4.28 18.65
N ASP A 28 -8.91 -5.06 19.70
CA ASP A 28 -7.74 -4.96 20.59
C ASP A 28 -6.58 -5.73 19.97
N TYR A 29 -5.78 -5.05 19.15
CA TYR A 29 -4.64 -5.65 18.45
C TYR A 29 -3.52 -6.14 19.39
N SER A 30 -3.52 -5.76 20.68
CA SER A 30 -2.58 -6.33 21.65
C SER A 30 -2.80 -7.83 21.88
N LYS A 31 -4.03 -8.30 21.64
CA LYS A 31 -4.42 -9.72 21.72
C LYS A 31 -4.40 -10.42 20.37
N ALA A 32 -3.98 -9.75 19.30
CA ALA A 32 -3.94 -10.34 17.98
C ALA A 32 -2.91 -11.47 17.92
N ARG A 33 -3.28 -12.56 17.26
CA ARG A 33 -2.33 -13.63 16.95
C ARG A 33 -1.51 -13.26 15.72
N PRO A 34 -0.22 -13.65 15.65
CA PRO A 34 0.56 -13.49 14.43
C PRO A 34 -0.15 -14.09 13.23
N ASN A 35 -0.09 -13.40 12.09
CA ASN A 35 -0.73 -13.86 10.86
C ASN A 35 -0.21 -15.27 10.49
N ARG A 36 -1.10 -16.24 10.28
CA ARG A 36 -0.74 -17.62 9.89
C ARG A 36 0.09 -17.69 8.62
N PHE A 37 -0.07 -16.71 7.73
CA PHE A 37 0.65 -16.60 6.47
C PHE A 37 1.98 -15.84 6.60
N ALA A 38 2.26 -15.20 7.74
CA ALA A 38 3.52 -14.49 7.95
C ALA A 38 4.72 -15.43 7.81
N ALA A 39 4.56 -16.72 8.14
CA ALA A 39 5.58 -17.74 7.92
C ALA A 39 5.95 -17.92 6.44
N MET A 40 5.00 -17.78 5.52
CA MET A 40 5.25 -17.87 4.07
C MET A 40 6.11 -16.70 3.57
N PHE A 41 6.10 -15.59 4.31
CA PHE A 41 6.88 -14.38 4.04
C PHE A 41 8.00 -14.18 5.08
N LYS A 42 8.49 -15.25 5.74
CA LYS A 42 9.58 -15.15 6.73
C LYS A 42 10.94 -14.79 6.12
N GLY A 43 11.11 -14.93 4.81
CA GLY A 43 12.21 -14.30 4.07
C GLY A 43 11.87 -12.84 3.75
N GLN A 44 12.83 -12.01 3.34
CA GLN A 44 12.57 -10.64 2.86
C GLN A 44 11.78 -10.65 1.54
N ALA A 45 10.55 -11.17 1.57
CA ALA A 45 9.66 -11.27 0.43
C ALA A 45 9.14 -9.88 0.12
N LYS A 46 9.59 -9.33 -1.01
CA LYS A 46 9.12 -8.05 -1.54
C LYS A 46 8.11 -8.34 -2.63
N ALA A 47 6.89 -7.83 -2.46
CA ALA A 47 5.89 -7.83 -3.51
C ALA A 47 6.14 -6.62 -4.44
N VAL A 48 6.21 -6.88 -5.74
CA VAL A 48 6.35 -5.86 -6.78
C VAL A 48 5.26 -6.13 -7.81
N VAL A 49 4.57 -5.06 -8.24
CA VAL A 49 3.59 -5.15 -9.31
C VAL A 49 4.32 -4.94 -10.63
N LEU A 50 4.11 -5.83 -11.59
CA LEU A 50 4.61 -5.68 -12.96
C LEU A 50 3.59 -4.92 -13.79
N ASP A 51 4.08 -4.13 -14.73
CA ASP A 51 3.23 -3.51 -15.74
C ASP A 51 2.65 -4.59 -16.68
N PRO A 52 1.47 -4.35 -17.29
CA PRO A 52 0.76 -5.39 -18.06
C PRO A 52 1.55 -5.95 -19.25
N ASP A 53 2.35 -5.12 -19.91
CA ASP A 53 3.23 -5.50 -21.01
C ASP A 53 4.31 -6.47 -20.54
N VAL A 54 4.96 -6.18 -19.41
CA VAL A 54 5.98 -7.05 -18.82
C VAL A 54 5.35 -8.36 -18.31
N ALA A 55 4.19 -8.28 -17.66
CA ALA A 55 3.46 -9.45 -17.17
C ALA A 55 2.99 -10.36 -18.31
N SER A 56 2.76 -9.82 -19.52
CA SER A 56 2.40 -10.63 -20.69
C SER A 56 3.55 -11.50 -21.22
N VAL A 57 4.80 -11.14 -20.90
CA VAL A 57 6.00 -11.86 -21.33
C VAL A 57 6.44 -12.89 -20.27
N PHE A 58 6.25 -12.58 -18.99
CA PHE A 58 6.69 -13.44 -17.90
C PHE A 58 5.52 -14.06 -17.13
N GLU A 59 5.36 -15.37 -17.26
CA GLU A 59 4.29 -16.13 -16.61
C GLU A 59 4.58 -16.46 -15.13
N SER A 60 5.81 -16.25 -14.65
CA SER A 60 6.19 -16.60 -13.27
C SER A 60 7.22 -15.65 -12.65
N ALA A 61 7.22 -15.59 -11.32
CA ALA A 61 8.26 -14.87 -10.57
C ALA A 61 9.64 -15.53 -10.74
N GLU A 62 9.70 -16.83 -11.02
CA GLU A 62 10.96 -17.55 -11.25
C GLU A 62 11.64 -17.07 -12.54
N SER A 63 10.91 -16.98 -13.65
CA SER A 63 11.44 -16.52 -14.94
C SER A 63 11.94 -15.06 -14.87
N VAL A 64 11.20 -14.18 -14.19
CA VAL A 64 11.62 -12.79 -13.97
C VAL A 64 12.92 -12.75 -13.17
N ASN A 65 12.97 -13.46 -12.04
CA ASN A 65 14.14 -13.45 -11.17
C ASN A 65 15.37 -14.06 -11.85
N GLN A 66 15.20 -15.11 -12.67
CA GLN A 66 16.29 -15.70 -13.43
C GLN A 66 16.89 -14.70 -14.42
N LEU A 67 16.05 -13.99 -15.19
CA LEU A 67 16.53 -12.96 -16.12
C LEU A 67 17.26 -11.84 -15.38
N LEU A 68 16.67 -11.30 -14.31
CA LEU A 68 17.28 -10.21 -13.54
C LEU A 68 18.63 -10.62 -12.93
N ARG A 69 18.76 -11.87 -12.46
CA ARG A 69 20.03 -12.41 -11.98
C ARG A 69 21.08 -12.51 -13.09
N SER A 70 20.68 -12.95 -14.29
CA SER A 70 21.57 -12.97 -15.46
C SER A 70 22.07 -11.57 -15.82
N VAL A 71 21.19 -10.57 -15.79
CA VAL A 71 21.56 -9.16 -16.03
C VAL A 71 22.50 -8.64 -14.95
N ILE A 72 22.24 -8.92 -13.66
CA ILE A 72 23.12 -8.53 -12.55
C ILE A 72 24.49 -9.19 -12.68
N SER A 73 24.54 -10.45 -13.12
CA SER A 73 25.79 -11.19 -13.35
C SER A 73 26.60 -10.63 -14.53
N ALA A 74 25.93 -10.29 -15.62
CA ALA A 74 26.54 -9.71 -16.81
C ALA A 74 27.03 -8.27 -16.57
N PHE A 75 26.33 -7.52 -15.72
CA PHE A 75 26.65 -6.16 -15.35
C PHE A 75 26.74 -6.04 -13.83
N PRO A 76 27.85 -6.52 -13.24
CA PRO A 76 28.04 -6.40 -11.80
C PRO A 76 28.10 -4.91 -11.44
N ALA A 77 27.00 -4.39 -10.90
CA ALA A 77 27.00 -3.05 -10.33
C ALA A 77 28.09 -3.00 -9.25
N LYS A 78 28.87 -1.92 -9.18
CA LYS A 78 29.72 -1.63 -8.03
C LYS A 78 28.80 -1.40 -6.82
N VAL A 79 28.38 -2.47 -6.16
CA VAL A 79 27.51 -2.42 -4.99
C VAL A 79 28.29 -1.70 -3.90
N LYS A 80 27.99 -0.42 -3.67
CA LYS A 80 28.52 0.31 -2.51
C LYS A 80 27.96 -0.40 -1.26
N PRO A 81 28.81 -0.95 -0.37
CA PRO A 81 28.31 -1.63 0.81
C PRO A 81 27.49 -0.62 1.62
N ARG A 82 26.25 -1.01 1.93
CA ARG A 82 25.40 -0.27 2.86
C ARG A 82 26.09 -0.37 4.22
N ARG A 83 26.74 0.71 4.66
CA ARG A 83 27.27 0.82 6.03
C ARG A 83 26.07 0.73 6.98
N GLY A 84 26.04 -0.35 7.76
CA GLY A 84 25.25 -0.46 8.98
C GLY A 84 26.11 -0.09 10.17
#